data_AF-A0AAN5I811-F1
#
_entry.id   AF-A0AAN5I811-F1
#
_cell.length_a   1.000
_cell.length_b   1.000
_cell.length_c   1.000
_cell.angle_alpha   90.00
_cell.angle_beta   90.00
_cell.angle_gamma   90.00
#
_symmetry.space_group_name_H-M   'P 1'
#
loop_
_entity.id
_entity.type
_entity.pdbx_description
1 polymer ?
#
loop_
_entity_poly.entity_id
_entity_poly.type
_entity_poly.pdbx_seq_one_letter_code
_entity_poly.pdbx_strand_id
1 'polypeptide(L)'
;AMVSDSPSGDGTSKVKFADGAPFGKIRWEVGKDLISQENSYSHTIEVGGIPWRIYARTSGVRGKKFLSVFLEQLDGDYKVNRMDAEFVFKLVHYDEDEKTARTFLFEYAFDKDARRGGYPDFIQWQEAVDERKVFL
;
A
#
# COMPACT_ATOMS: atom_id res chain seq x y z
N ALA A 1 7.15 -10.59 18.51
CA ALA A 1 5.93 -11.01 19.23
C ALA A 1 4.82 -10.04 18.82
N MET A 2 3.68 -10.54 18.34
CA MET A 2 2.53 -9.68 18.02
C MET A 2 1.82 -9.30 19.33
N VAL A 3 1.57 -8.02 19.54
CA VAL A 3 0.73 -7.53 20.64
C VAL A 3 -0.58 -7.06 20.02
N SER A 4 -1.68 -7.72 20.36
CA SER A 4 -3.01 -7.36 19.91
C SER A 4 -3.59 -6.28 20.82
N ASP A 5 -3.85 -5.09 20.28
CA ASP A 5 -4.73 -4.11 20.91
C ASP A 5 -6.14 -4.21 20.29
N SER A 6 -7.16 -4.17 21.15
CA SER A 6 -8.58 -4.18 20.80
C SER A 6 -8.98 -2.96 19.94
N PRO A 7 -10.05 -3.04 19.15
CA PRO A 7 -10.39 -2.00 18.16
C PRO A 7 -10.88 -0.72 18.86
N SER A 8 -10.27 0.42 18.53
CA SER A 8 -10.93 1.72 18.70
C SER A 8 -11.97 1.92 17.60
N GLY A 9 -13.12 2.49 17.96
CA GLY A 9 -14.33 2.62 17.11
C GLY A 9 -14.23 3.56 15.89
N ASP A 10 -13.06 3.70 15.28
CA ASP A 10 -12.86 4.41 13.99
C ASP A 10 -12.49 3.48 12.82
N GLY A 11 -12.47 2.15 13.05
CA GLY A 11 -12.16 1.17 12.01
C GLY A 11 -10.68 1.10 11.62
N THR A 12 -9.78 1.82 12.29
CA THR A 12 -8.33 1.69 12.06
C THR A 12 -7.67 0.83 13.12
N SER A 13 -7.46 -0.46 12.79
CA SER A 13 -6.56 -1.32 13.56
C SER A 13 -5.12 -0.84 13.35
N LYS A 14 -4.56 -0.13 14.33
CA LYS A 14 -3.14 0.24 14.36
C LYS A 14 -2.31 -0.99 14.69
N VAL A 15 -1.81 -1.70 13.67
CA VAL A 15 -0.84 -2.77 13.88
C VAL A 15 0.47 -2.11 14.33
N LYS A 16 0.81 -2.23 15.62
CA LYS A 16 2.12 -1.84 16.14
C LYS A 16 3.09 -3.01 15.96
N PHE A 17 4.09 -2.82 15.11
CA PHE A 17 5.26 -3.70 15.09
C PHE A 17 6.14 -3.38 16.31
N ALA A 18 6.94 -4.35 16.76
CA ALA A 18 7.97 -4.05 17.76
C ALA A 18 8.92 -3.00 17.17
N ASP A 19 9.35 -2.03 18.00
CA ASP A 19 10.28 -0.98 17.58
C ASP A 19 11.49 -1.58 16.84
N GLY A 20 11.76 -1.08 15.64
CA GLY A 20 12.89 -1.54 14.81
C GLY A 20 12.71 -2.89 14.10
N ALA A 21 11.50 -3.45 14.02
CA ALA A 21 11.27 -4.66 13.22
C ALA A 21 11.72 -4.46 11.76
N PRO A 22 12.52 -5.37 11.17
CA PRO A 22 13.04 -5.21 9.81
C PRO A 22 12.01 -5.53 8.72
N PHE A 23 10.83 -6.03 9.11
CA PHE A 23 9.71 -6.32 8.22
C PHE A 23 8.40 -5.89 8.86
N GLY A 24 7.42 -5.56 8.02
CA GLY A 24 6.07 -5.20 8.42
C GLY A 24 5.05 -5.58 7.36
N LYS A 25 3.79 -5.59 7.75
CA LYS A 25 2.64 -5.81 6.87
C LYS A 25 1.63 -4.71 7.10
N ILE A 26 1.23 -4.03 6.02
CA ILE A 26 0.12 -3.10 6.04
C ILE A 26 -1.04 -3.70 5.23
N ARG A 27 -2.25 -3.60 5.78
CA ARG A 27 -3.50 -3.86 5.05
C ARG A 27 -4.25 -2.54 4.94
N TRP A 28 -4.69 -2.22 3.74
CA TRP A 28 -5.46 -1.02 3.50
C TRP A 28 -6.74 -1.38 2.77
N GLU A 29 -7.86 -1.12 3.43
CA GLU A 29 -9.19 -1.30 2.88
C GLU A 29 -9.67 0.04 2.36
N VAL A 30 -10.10 0.06 1.11
CA VAL A 30 -10.45 1.27 0.38
C VAL A 30 -11.87 1.15 -0.14
N GLY A 31 -12.74 2.05 0.30
CA GLY A 31 -14.07 2.19 -0.30
C GLY A 31 -14.00 2.84 -1.69
N LYS A 32 -15.03 2.63 -2.50
CA LYS A 32 -15.18 3.22 -3.85
C LYS A 32 -14.95 4.74 -3.85
N ASP A 33 -15.40 5.42 -2.80
CA ASP A 33 -15.31 6.89 -2.66
C ASP A 33 -13.86 7.37 -2.49
N LEU A 34 -13.02 6.58 -1.81
CA LEU A 34 -11.63 6.94 -1.53
C LEU A 34 -10.76 6.83 -2.79
N ILE A 35 -11.08 5.92 -3.71
CA ILE A 35 -10.29 5.72 -4.95
C ILE A 35 -10.73 6.68 -6.06
N SER A 36 -11.90 7.30 -5.90
CA SER A 36 -12.32 8.38 -6.80
C SER A 36 -11.50 9.67 -6.63
N GLN A 37 -10.76 9.79 -5.51
CA GLN A 37 -9.83 10.88 -5.28
C GLN A 37 -8.60 10.75 -6.19
N GLU A 38 -8.04 11.90 -6.59
CA GLU A 38 -6.85 11.91 -7.44
C GLU A 38 -5.65 11.23 -6.76
N ASN A 39 -5.57 11.33 -5.43
CA ASN A 39 -4.50 10.77 -4.60
C ASN A 39 -5.07 10.27 -3.27
N SER A 40 -4.72 9.05 -2.90
CA SER A 40 -5.24 8.38 -1.70
C SER A 40 -4.11 7.68 -0.97
N TYR A 41 -4.19 7.67 0.36
CA TYR A 41 -3.12 7.18 1.21
C TYR A 41 -3.68 6.27 2.30
N SER A 42 -2.96 5.19 2.62
CA SER A 42 -3.22 4.41 3.82
C SER A 42 -2.75 5.15 5.08
N HIS A 43 -3.03 4.56 6.24
CA HIS A 43 -2.30 4.89 7.45
C HIS A 43 -0.79 4.58 7.28
N THR A 44 0.03 5.21 8.12
CA THR A 44 1.48 5.00 8.15
C THR A 44 1.82 3.86 9.11
N ILE A 45 2.77 3.01 8.75
CA ILE A 45 3.43 2.04 9.63
C ILE A 45 4.91 2.37 9.73
N GLU A 46 5.55 1.95 10.83
CA GLU A 46 6.99 2.05 10.98
C GLU A 46 7.66 0.68 10.78
N VAL A 47 8.67 0.63 9.92
CA VAL A 47 9.48 -0.57 9.66
C VAL A 47 10.94 -0.14 9.59
N GLY A 48 11.82 -0.77 10.37
CA GLY A 48 13.22 -0.39 10.47
C GLY A 48 13.45 1.06 10.95
N GLY A 49 12.53 1.61 11.75
CA GLY A 49 12.59 3.01 12.21
C GLY A 49 12.20 4.03 11.13
N ILE A 50 11.66 3.58 10.00
CA ILE A 50 11.28 4.44 8.87
C ILE A 50 9.75 4.39 8.69
N PRO A 51 9.10 5.55 8.53
CA PRO A 51 7.67 5.62 8.26
C PRO A 51 7.34 5.30 6.79
N TRP A 52 6.39 4.40 6.59
CA TRP A 52 5.92 3.91 5.30
C TRP A 52 4.41 3.98 5.17
N ARG A 53 3.88 4.20 3.97
CA ARG A 53 2.45 4.06 3.67
C ARG A 53 2.20 3.58 2.25
N ILE A 54 1.02 3.04 1.99
CA ILE A 54 0.54 2.78 0.64
C ILE A 54 0.00 4.10 0.06
N TYR A 55 0.42 4.41 -1.15
CA TYR A 55 -0.11 5.48 -1.98
C TYR A 55 -0.81 4.88 -3.20
N ALA A 56 -2.05 5.30 -3.43
CA ALA A 56 -2.78 4.95 -4.64
C ALA A 56 -3.29 6.20 -5.36
N ARG A 57 -3.39 6.11 -6.68
CA ARG A 57 -3.99 7.12 -7.54
C ARG A 57 -4.57 6.49 -8.79
N THR A 58 -5.44 7.21 -9.47
CA THR A 58 -5.73 6.87 -10.86
C THR A 58 -4.62 7.38 -11.78
N SER A 59 -4.27 6.63 -12.81
CA SER A 59 -3.28 7.02 -13.81
C SER A 59 -3.74 6.71 -15.23
N GLY A 60 -3.15 7.40 -16.21
CA GLY A 60 -3.29 7.12 -17.63
C GLY A 60 -2.00 6.53 -18.17
N VAL A 61 -2.00 5.25 -18.55
CA VAL A 61 -0.85 4.57 -19.16
C VAL A 61 -1.27 4.08 -20.55
N ARG A 62 -0.61 4.57 -21.60
CA ARG A 62 -0.86 4.19 -23.00
C ARG A 62 -2.35 4.27 -23.40
N GLY A 63 -3.04 5.34 -22.98
CA GLY A 63 -4.45 5.58 -23.30
C GLY A 63 -5.46 4.76 -22.48
N LYS A 64 -5.01 3.98 -21.50
CA LYS A 64 -5.89 3.23 -20.58
C LYS A 64 -5.79 3.81 -19.18
N LYS A 65 -6.93 3.79 -18.45
CA LYS A 65 -7.00 4.20 -17.05
C LYS A 65 -6.68 3.03 -16.14
N PHE A 66 -5.79 3.23 -15.18
CA PHE A 66 -5.39 2.24 -14.17
C PHE A 66 -5.59 2.81 -12.77
N LEU A 67 -5.75 1.92 -11.80
CA LEU A 67 -5.39 2.19 -10.42
C LEU A 67 -3.89 1.90 -10.31
N SER A 68 -3.10 2.90 -9.92
CA SER A 68 -1.69 2.76 -9.57
C SER A 68 -1.54 2.58 -8.08
N VAL A 69 -0.58 1.75 -7.66
CA VAL A 69 -0.29 1.49 -6.25
C VAL A 69 1.22 1.53 -6.03
N PHE A 70 1.64 2.28 -5.02
CA PHE A 70 3.03 2.45 -4.64
C PHE A 70 3.21 2.35 -3.14
N LEU A 71 4.39 1.91 -2.73
CA LEU A 71 4.87 2.04 -1.37
C LEU A 71 5.61 3.37 -1.32
N GLU A 72 5.24 4.23 -0.38
CA GLU A 72 5.86 5.53 -0.18
C GLU A 72 6.63 5.55 1.13
N GLN A 73 7.87 5.99 1.02
CA GLN A 73 8.76 6.22 2.14
C GLN A 73 8.67 7.69 2.59
N LEU A 74 8.51 7.92 3.89
CA LEU A 74 8.21 9.24 4.46
C LEU A 74 9.34 9.81 5.32
N ASP A 75 10.56 9.26 5.28
CA ASP A 75 11.69 9.86 5.98
C ASP A 75 12.03 11.20 5.32
N GLY A 76 11.50 12.29 5.88
CA GLY A 76 11.75 13.64 5.39
C GLY A 76 13.20 14.08 5.58
N ASP A 77 13.92 13.44 6.50
CA ASP A 77 15.28 13.83 6.90
C ASP A 77 16.37 13.08 6.11
N TYR A 78 16.01 12.04 5.35
CA TYR A 78 16.97 11.17 4.64
C TYR A 78 18.14 10.77 5.52
N LYS A 79 17.85 10.30 6.73
CA LYS A 79 18.89 9.81 7.64
C LYS A 79 19.70 8.69 6.99
N VAL A 80 19.10 8.02 6.00
CA VAL A 80 19.73 7.09 5.08
C VAL A 80 19.67 7.65 3.65
N ASN A 81 20.83 7.83 3.02
CA ASN A 81 20.94 8.36 1.64
C ASN A 81 20.26 7.47 0.60
N ARG A 82 20.20 6.17 0.86
CA ARG A 82 19.57 5.16 0.01
C ARG A 82 19.21 3.94 0.83
N MET A 83 18.00 3.43 0.63
CA MET A 83 17.53 2.21 1.27
C MET A 83 16.96 1.27 0.22
N ASP A 84 17.53 0.08 0.11
CA ASP A 84 16.96 -0.98 -0.70
C ASP A 84 15.91 -1.73 0.13
N ALA A 85 14.71 -1.92 -0.42
CA ALA A 85 13.64 -2.65 0.22
C ALA A 85 12.98 -3.62 -0.77
N GLU A 86 12.70 -4.83 -0.27
CA GLU A 86 11.88 -5.82 -0.93
C GLU A 86 10.47 -5.76 -0.34
N PHE A 87 9.44 -5.66 -1.18
CA PHE A 87 8.06 -5.63 -0.73
C PHE A 87 7.13 -6.33 -1.71
N VAL A 88 6.00 -6.78 -1.16
CA VAL A 88 4.99 -7.53 -1.91
C VAL A 88 3.65 -6.81 -1.82
N PHE A 89 3.09 -6.45 -2.98
CA PHE A 89 1.69 -6.06 -3.06
C PHE A 89 0.80 -7.28 -3.28
N LYS A 90 -0.25 -7.39 -2.48
CA LYS A 90 -1.31 -8.38 -2.65
C LYS A 90 -2.63 -7.65 -2.88
N LEU A 91 -3.27 -7.94 -4.01
CA LEU A 91 -4.67 -7.60 -4.21
C LEU A 91 -5.51 -8.76 -3.70
N VAL A 92 -6.46 -8.48 -2.81
CA VAL A 92 -7.26 -9.49 -2.10
C VAL A 92 -8.73 -9.25 -2.40
N HIS A 93 -9.50 -10.32 -2.57
CA HIS A 93 -10.96 -10.23 -2.66
C HIS A 93 -11.55 -9.80 -1.32
N TYR A 94 -12.58 -8.95 -1.34
CA TYR A 94 -13.21 -8.44 -0.12
C TYR A 94 -14.09 -9.50 0.58
N ASP A 95 -14.73 -10.39 -0.19
CA ASP A 95 -15.71 -11.37 0.28
C ASP A 95 -15.15 -12.76 0.61
N GLU A 96 -14.02 -13.12 0.01
CA GLU A 96 -13.32 -14.38 0.25
C GLU A 96 -12.11 -14.11 1.14
N ASP A 97 -12.27 -14.29 2.46
CA ASP A 97 -11.23 -14.10 3.48
C ASP A 97 -9.85 -14.61 3.00
N GLU A 98 -8.98 -13.64 2.74
CA GLU A 98 -7.57 -13.82 2.35
C GLU A 98 -7.26 -14.41 0.98
N LYS A 99 -8.25 -14.63 0.09
CA LYS A 99 -7.92 -15.09 -1.26
C LYS A 99 -7.24 -13.98 -2.06
N THR A 100 -5.94 -14.19 -2.25
CA THR A 100 -5.10 -13.27 -3.03
C THR A 100 -5.39 -13.45 -4.50
N ALA A 101 -5.93 -12.40 -5.12
CA ALA A 101 -6.21 -12.37 -6.56
C ALA A 101 -4.94 -12.19 -7.38
N ARG A 102 -4.03 -11.33 -6.90
CA ARG A 102 -2.75 -11.04 -7.56
C ARG A 102 -1.67 -10.76 -6.52
N THR A 103 -0.46 -11.22 -6.79
CA THR A 103 0.74 -10.94 -6.00
C THR A 103 1.78 -10.31 -6.90
N PHE A 104 2.37 -9.22 -6.44
CA PHE A 104 3.42 -8.50 -7.16
C PHE A 104 4.62 -8.31 -6.23
N LEU A 105 5.77 -8.86 -6.61
CA LEU A 105 7.02 -8.73 -5.88
C LEU A 105 7.85 -7.59 -6.47
N PHE A 106 8.45 -6.78 -5.60
CA PHE A 106 9.21 -5.61 -6.01
C PHE A 106 10.43 -5.41 -5.11
N GLU A 107 11.56 -5.15 -5.75
CA GLU A 107 12.77 -4.65 -5.11
C GLU A 107 12.97 -3.21 -5.57
N TYR A 108 13.18 -2.29 -4.63
CA TYR A 108 13.34 -0.88 -4.96
C TYR A 108 14.33 -0.17 -4.07
N ALA A 109 15.11 0.70 -4.68
CA ALA A 109 16.00 1.62 -4.01
C ALA A 109 15.26 2.94 -3.75
N PHE A 110 14.93 3.18 -2.49
CA PHE A 110 14.34 4.43 -2.04
C PHE A 110 15.44 5.45 -1.75
N ASP A 111 15.28 6.66 -2.27
CA ASP A 111 16.13 7.80 -1.99
C ASP A 111 15.33 9.11 -2.03
N LYS A 112 16.02 10.25 -1.94
CA LYS A 112 15.39 11.58 -1.91
C LYS A 112 14.60 11.95 -3.16
N ASP A 113 14.98 11.40 -4.29
CA ASP A 113 14.39 11.65 -5.59
C ASP A 113 13.43 10.50 -5.98
N ALA A 114 13.59 9.31 -5.38
CA ALA A 114 12.84 8.08 -5.62
C ALA A 114 12.08 7.61 -4.36
N ARG A 115 11.15 8.43 -3.86
CA ARG A 115 10.40 8.13 -2.61
C ARG A 115 9.31 7.06 -2.75
N ARG A 116 8.97 6.68 -3.98
CA ARG A 116 7.84 5.80 -4.30
C ARG A 116 8.28 4.67 -5.22
N GLY A 117 8.07 3.43 -4.79
CA GLY A 117 8.27 2.23 -5.60
C GLY A 117 6.94 1.49 -5.79
N GLY A 118 6.66 0.97 -6.98
CA GLY A 118 5.43 0.24 -7.24
C GLY A 118 4.99 0.23 -8.70
N TYR A 119 3.68 0.07 -8.92
CA TYR A 119 3.10 -0.23 -10.23
C TYR A 119 2.18 0.91 -10.71
N PRO A 120 2.57 1.65 -11.76
CA PRO A 120 1.70 2.64 -12.38
C PRO A 120 0.47 2.00 -13.07
N ASP A 121 0.56 0.73 -13.45
CA ASP A 121 -0.46 -0.06 -14.13
C ASP A 121 -0.90 -1.29 -13.32
N PHE A 122 -0.95 -1.16 -11.98
CA PHE A 122 -1.25 -2.25 -11.03
C PHE A 122 -2.52 -3.06 -11.40
N ILE A 123 -3.62 -2.36 -11.66
CA ILE A 123 -4.86 -2.97 -12.17
C ILE A 123 -5.60 -1.97 -13.07
N GLN A 124 -6.21 -2.46 -14.14
CA GLN A 124 -7.00 -1.60 -15.03
C GLN A 124 -8.23 -1.09 -14.27
N TRP A 125 -8.56 0.19 -14.42
CA TRP A 125 -9.62 0.84 -13.65
C TRP A 125 -10.97 0.12 -13.76
N GLN A 126 -11.34 -0.29 -14.98
CA GLN A 126 -12.58 -1.03 -15.23
C GLN A 126 -12.64 -2.37 -14.50
N GLU A 127 -11.49 -3.03 -14.32
CA GLU A 127 -11.43 -4.29 -13.57
C GLU A 127 -11.51 -4.04 -12.06
N ALA A 128 -10.87 -2.97 -11.56
CA ALA A 128 -10.90 -2.63 -10.14
C ALA A 128 -12.31 -2.31 -9.65
N VAL A 129 -13.13 -1.65 -10.46
CA VAL A 129 -14.50 -1.24 -10.11
C VAL A 129 -15.58 -2.23 -10.57
N ASP A 130 -15.19 -3.36 -11.17
CA ASP A 130 -16.15 -4.41 -11.56
C ASP A 130 -16.64 -5.14 -10.30
N GLU A 131 -17.91 -4.92 -9.95
CA GLU A 131 -18.55 -5.51 -8.77
C GLU A 131 -18.53 -7.06 -8.80
N ARG A 132 -18.37 -7.67 -9.97
CA ARG A 132 -18.26 -9.14 -10.13
C ARG A 132 -16.88 -9.66 -9.74
N LYS A 133 -15.88 -8.78 -9.65
CA LYS A 133 -14.50 -9.12 -9.28
C LYS A 133 -14.24 -8.96 -7.79
N VAL A 134 -15.15 -8.30 -7.07
CA VAL A 134 -15.16 -8.20 -5.60
C VAL A 134 -13.85 -7.68 -5.02
N PHE A 135 -13.28 -6.67 -5.68
CA PHE A 135 -12.14 -5.90 -5.16
C PHE A 135 -12.58 -4.64 -4.41
N LEU A 136 -13.76 -4.11 -4.75
CA LEU A 136 -14.36 -2.87 -4.25
C LEU A 136 -15.87 -3.00 -4.07
#